data_AF-A0A970SVP4-F1
#
_entry.id   AF-A0A970SVP4-F1
#
_cell.length_a   1.000
_cell.length_b   1.000
_cell.length_c   1.000
_cell.angle_alpha   90.00
_cell.angle_beta   90.00
_cell.angle_gamma   90.00
#
_symmetry.space_group_name_H-M   'P 1'
#
loop_
_entity.id
_entity.type
_entity.pdbx_description
1 polymer ?
#
loop_
_entity_poly.entity_id
_entity_poly.type
_entity_poly.pdbx_seq_one_letter_code
_entity_poly.pdbx_strand_id
1 'polypeptide(L)'
;MEWSRLEKALNEYMSEDKVAEVKRAYLVSAQAHQAQTRRSGQPYIVHPLAVATILAESRLDMTSIMAALLHDTLEDTDITYDFLVKEFGSDLAQIVDGVTKLEKLDFSNVLEHQTENYRKMFLAMGKDMRVILIKLADRLHNMRTLKAHTLDKQQSIAKETLDIYAPLAGRLGIHSVKWELEDLSFRYLQPGTYFNIAALVRSKREEREKSIQTAIDTINQKLNEEGLKADVYGRAKHLYSIHRKMQTKNLSFAEIYDVLAIRIIVERTRECYDALGIVHSEW
;
A
#
# COMPACT_ATOMS: atom_id res chain seq x y z
N MET A 1 5.92 -0.08 -17.37
CA MET A 1 6.84 0.03 -16.22
C MET A 1 8.10 -0.71 -16.63
N GLU A 2 9.26 -0.11 -16.43
CA GLU A 2 10.54 -0.65 -16.90
C GLU A 2 11.46 -0.93 -15.72
N TRP A 3 12.41 -1.85 -15.91
CA TRP A 3 13.46 -2.18 -14.94
C TRP A 3 14.17 -0.92 -14.40
N SER A 4 14.40 0.08 -15.25
CA SER A 4 15.05 1.34 -14.89
C SER A 4 14.43 2.05 -13.68
N ARG A 5 13.10 1.97 -13.51
CA ARG A 5 12.43 2.57 -12.34
C ARG A 5 12.74 1.81 -11.06
N LEU A 6 12.71 0.48 -11.11
CA LEU A 6 13.04 -0.37 -9.98
C LEU A 6 14.52 -0.22 -9.62
N GLU A 7 15.41 -0.28 -10.60
CA GLU A 7 16.86 -0.12 -10.43
C GLU A 7 17.20 1.21 -9.74
N LYS A 8 16.57 2.31 -10.16
CA LYS A 8 16.73 3.60 -9.49
C LYS A 8 16.38 3.53 -8.00
N ALA A 9 15.23 2.94 -7.64
CA ALA A 9 14.81 2.82 -6.26
C ALA A 9 15.75 1.93 -5.43
N LEU A 10 16.26 0.83 -6.02
CA LEU A 10 17.19 -0.08 -5.34
C LEU A 10 18.55 0.57 -5.08
N ASN A 11 19.07 1.35 -6.02
CA ASN A 11 20.34 2.05 -5.88
C ASN A 11 20.35 3.09 -4.75
N GLU A 12 19.18 3.50 -4.23
CA GLU A 12 19.11 4.42 -3.09
C GLU A 12 19.48 3.77 -1.75
N TYR A 13 19.46 2.44 -1.66
CA TYR A 13 19.66 1.74 -0.37
C TYR A 13 20.33 0.36 -0.46
N MET A 14 20.63 -0.16 -1.65
CA MET A 14 21.35 -1.42 -1.87
C MET A 14 22.70 -1.18 -2.56
N SER A 15 23.67 -2.08 -2.34
CA SER A 15 24.93 -2.11 -3.07
C SER A 15 24.74 -2.64 -4.50
N GLU A 16 25.63 -2.27 -5.41
CA GLU A 16 25.57 -2.70 -6.82
C GLU A 16 25.49 -4.24 -6.97
N ASP A 17 26.26 -4.98 -6.17
CA ASP A 17 26.22 -6.46 -6.17
C ASP A 17 24.82 -7.01 -5.84
N LYS A 18 24.12 -6.40 -4.86
CA LYS A 18 22.75 -6.80 -4.51
C LYS A 18 21.77 -6.43 -5.61
N VAL A 19 21.95 -5.29 -6.26
CA VAL A 19 21.10 -4.90 -7.40
C VAL A 19 21.30 -5.84 -8.59
N ALA A 20 22.54 -6.30 -8.82
CA ALA A 20 22.82 -7.32 -9.83
C ALA A 20 22.10 -8.64 -9.53
N GLU A 21 22.06 -9.06 -8.26
CA GLU A 21 21.29 -10.23 -7.83
C GLU A 21 19.78 -10.08 -8.09
N VAL A 22 19.20 -8.93 -7.76
CA VAL A 22 17.79 -8.63 -8.08
C VAL A 22 17.56 -8.65 -9.59
N LYS A 23 18.51 -8.16 -10.38
CA LYS A 23 18.44 -8.19 -11.85
C LYS A 23 18.42 -9.62 -12.39
N ARG A 24 19.12 -10.56 -11.78
CA ARG A 24 19.04 -11.99 -12.15
C ARG A 24 17.63 -12.53 -11.96
N ALA A 25 16.99 -12.26 -10.81
CA ALA A 25 15.61 -12.65 -10.56
C ALA A 25 14.62 -12.01 -11.57
N TYR A 26 14.84 -10.73 -11.92
CA TYR A 26 14.05 -10.05 -12.96
C TYR A 26 14.17 -10.74 -14.32
N LEU A 27 15.38 -11.11 -14.76
CA LEU A 27 15.58 -11.77 -16.04
C LEU A 27 14.90 -13.15 -16.09
N VAL A 28 14.99 -13.92 -15.00
CA VAL A 28 14.27 -15.20 -14.87
C VAL A 28 12.76 -15.00 -14.98
N SER A 29 12.20 -14.05 -14.23
CA SER A 29 10.78 -13.71 -14.29
C SER A 29 10.34 -13.26 -15.70
N ALA A 30 11.14 -12.39 -16.33
CA ALA A 30 10.86 -11.89 -17.68
C ALA A 30 10.86 -13.00 -18.73
N GLN A 31 11.78 -13.95 -18.61
CA GLN A 31 11.83 -15.12 -19.50
C GLN A 31 10.64 -16.06 -19.26
N ALA A 32 10.33 -16.36 -17.99
CA ALA A 32 9.23 -17.25 -17.64
C ALA A 32 7.87 -16.75 -18.15
N HIS A 33 7.66 -15.44 -18.09
CA HIS A 33 6.44 -14.78 -18.51
C HIS A 33 6.47 -14.21 -19.94
N GLN A 34 7.48 -14.55 -20.77
CA GLN A 34 7.70 -13.92 -22.07
C GLN A 34 6.50 -14.05 -23.04
N ALA A 35 5.81 -15.19 -23.01
CA ALA A 35 4.65 -15.45 -23.86
C ALA A 35 3.32 -15.00 -23.25
N GLN A 36 3.34 -14.39 -22.06
CA GLN A 36 2.13 -14.07 -21.30
C GLN A 36 1.76 -12.60 -21.39
N THR A 37 0.45 -12.35 -21.50
CA THR A 37 -0.12 -11.00 -21.51
C THR A 37 -1.18 -10.87 -20.43
N ARG A 38 -1.17 -9.74 -19.72
CA ARG A 38 -2.23 -9.37 -18.79
C ARG A 38 -3.54 -9.14 -19.53
N ARG A 39 -4.66 -9.18 -18.81
CA ARG A 39 -6.00 -8.79 -19.33
C ARG A 39 -6.06 -7.35 -19.86
N SER A 40 -5.15 -6.49 -19.42
CA SER A 40 -4.99 -5.12 -19.92
C SER A 40 -4.30 -5.03 -21.29
N GLY A 41 -3.77 -6.14 -21.82
CA GLY A 41 -2.96 -6.19 -23.04
C GLY A 41 -1.46 -5.91 -22.84
N GLN A 42 -1.01 -5.66 -21.60
CA GLN A 42 0.40 -5.43 -21.30
C GLN A 42 1.18 -6.74 -21.13
N PRO A 43 2.50 -6.75 -21.39
CA PRO A 43 3.37 -7.88 -21.04
C PRO A 43 3.24 -8.22 -19.55
N TYR A 44 3.18 -9.51 -19.22
CA TYR A 44 2.91 -9.94 -17.84
C TYR A 44 3.98 -9.46 -16.84
N ILE A 45 5.25 -9.38 -17.27
CA ILE A 45 6.38 -8.89 -16.45
C ILE A 45 6.16 -7.49 -15.84
N VAL A 46 5.26 -6.68 -16.42
CA VAL A 46 4.89 -5.37 -15.85
C VAL A 46 4.29 -5.51 -14.45
N HIS A 47 3.59 -6.61 -14.17
CA HIS A 47 2.99 -6.86 -12.86
C HIS A 47 4.05 -7.15 -11.78
N PRO A 48 4.92 -8.18 -11.90
CA PRO A 48 5.97 -8.42 -10.91
C PRO A 48 6.90 -7.23 -10.70
N LEU A 49 7.24 -6.47 -11.76
CA LEU A 49 8.01 -5.23 -11.63
C LEU A 49 7.30 -4.17 -10.77
N ALA A 50 5.98 -4.04 -10.89
CA ALA A 50 5.21 -3.09 -10.09
C ALA A 50 5.13 -3.49 -8.63
N VAL A 51 4.95 -4.79 -8.34
CA VAL A 51 4.96 -5.33 -6.98
C VAL A 51 6.33 -5.09 -6.34
N ALA A 52 7.41 -5.46 -7.03
CA ALA A 52 8.78 -5.23 -6.56
C ALA A 52 9.08 -3.74 -6.34
N THR A 53 8.58 -2.85 -7.20
CA THR A 53 8.76 -1.40 -7.04
C THR A 53 8.07 -0.87 -5.79
N ILE A 54 6.84 -1.31 -5.48
CA ILE A 54 6.11 -0.93 -4.26
C ILE A 54 6.91 -1.31 -3.00
N LEU A 55 7.49 -2.51 -3.01
CA LEU A 55 8.31 -2.99 -1.89
C LEU A 55 9.65 -2.26 -1.80
N ALA A 56 10.26 -1.92 -2.95
CA ALA A 56 11.51 -1.18 -2.99
C ALA A 56 11.35 0.27 -2.48
N GLU A 57 10.22 0.91 -2.81
CA GLU A 57 9.85 2.23 -2.24
C GLU A 57 9.68 2.17 -0.71
N SER A 58 9.38 0.98 -0.16
CA SER A 58 9.34 0.70 1.29
C SER A 58 10.66 0.19 1.86
N ARG A 59 11.74 0.17 1.05
CA ARG A 59 13.11 -0.26 1.41
C ARG A 59 13.22 -1.68 2.01
N LEU A 60 12.46 -2.63 1.47
CA LEU A 60 12.55 -4.05 1.87
C LEU A 60 13.89 -4.68 1.46
N ASP A 61 14.23 -5.81 2.10
CA ASP A 61 15.46 -6.55 1.83
C ASP A 61 15.49 -7.16 0.41
N MET A 62 16.69 -7.44 -0.07
CA MET A 62 16.95 -8.03 -1.39
C MET A 62 16.12 -9.28 -1.67
N THR A 63 16.01 -10.20 -0.71
CA THR A 63 15.27 -11.45 -0.88
C THR A 63 13.78 -11.19 -1.08
N SER A 64 13.19 -10.24 -0.35
CA SER A 64 11.80 -9.81 -0.56
C SER A 64 11.56 -9.24 -1.95
N ILE A 65 12.48 -8.42 -2.47
CA ILE A 65 12.35 -7.83 -3.82
C ILE A 65 12.46 -8.93 -4.88
N MET A 66 13.41 -9.86 -4.75
CA MET A 66 13.55 -10.98 -5.66
C MET A 66 12.32 -11.90 -5.62
N ALA A 67 11.81 -12.22 -4.43
CA ALA A 67 10.60 -13.02 -4.27
C ALA A 67 9.38 -12.32 -4.90
N ALA A 68 9.25 -10.99 -4.79
CA ALA A 68 8.19 -10.25 -5.47
C ALA A 68 8.29 -10.29 -7.00
N LEU A 69 9.49 -10.32 -7.56
CA LEU A 69 9.66 -10.50 -9.01
C LEU A 69 9.26 -11.91 -9.47
N LEU A 70 9.35 -12.90 -8.58
CA LEU A 70 9.14 -14.32 -8.87
C LEU A 70 7.79 -14.86 -8.35
N HIS A 71 6.96 -14.05 -7.69
CA HIS A 71 5.83 -14.55 -6.89
C HIS A 71 4.78 -15.34 -7.69
N ASP A 72 4.53 -14.97 -8.95
CA ASP A 72 3.59 -15.66 -9.85
C ASP A 72 4.23 -16.80 -10.65
N THR A 73 5.56 -16.99 -10.57
CA THR A 73 6.27 -17.92 -11.45
C THR A 73 5.92 -19.38 -11.18
N LEU A 74 5.66 -19.76 -9.92
CA LEU A 74 5.28 -21.14 -9.56
C LEU A 74 3.86 -21.53 -9.99
N GLU A 75 2.99 -20.55 -10.24
CA GLU A 75 1.59 -20.81 -10.61
C GLU A 75 1.38 -20.72 -12.11
N ASP A 76 1.95 -19.68 -12.73
CA ASP A 76 1.64 -19.33 -14.11
C ASP A 76 2.68 -19.83 -15.12
N THR A 77 3.80 -20.43 -14.69
CA THR A 77 4.92 -20.79 -15.58
C THR A 77 5.45 -22.20 -15.31
N ASP A 78 6.39 -22.67 -16.14
CA ASP A 78 7.04 -23.97 -15.97
C ASP A 78 8.14 -23.97 -14.87
N ILE A 79 8.37 -22.84 -14.20
CA ILE A 79 9.31 -22.75 -13.09
C ILE A 79 8.83 -23.61 -11.92
N THR A 80 9.73 -24.45 -11.39
CA THR A 80 9.45 -25.33 -10.26
C THR A 80 10.07 -24.80 -8.96
N TYR A 81 9.54 -25.26 -7.83
CA TYR A 81 10.12 -24.95 -6.52
C TYR A 81 11.60 -25.38 -6.43
N ASP A 82 11.92 -26.58 -6.93
CA ASP A 82 13.30 -27.10 -6.93
C ASP A 82 14.26 -26.24 -7.75
N PHE A 83 13.77 -25.67 -8.87
CA PHE A 83 14.53 -24.70 -9.64
C PHE A 83 14.84 -23.44 -8.82
N LEU A 84 13.84 -22.87 -8.12
CA LEU A 84 14.05 -21.69 -7.27
C LEU A 84 15.03 -21.97 -6.13
N VAL A 85 14.95 -23.14 -5.50
CA VAL A 85 15.89 -23.55 -4.45
C VAL A 85 17.33 -23.62 -4.99
N LYS A 86 17.50 -24.18 -6.19
CA LYS A 86 18.81 -24.34 -6.82
C LYS A 86 19.42 -22.99 -7.24
N GLU A 87 18.62 -22.13 -7.86
CA GLU A 87 19.11 -20.87 -8.43
C GLU A 87 19.23 -19.74 -7.40
N PHE A 88 18.33 -19.67 -6.42
CA PHE A 88 18.21 -18.53 -5.50
C PHE A 88 18.22 -18.92 -4.02
N GLY A 89 18.27 -20.21 -3.71
CA GLY A 89 18.31 -20.72 -2.34
C GLY A 89 16.93 -21.00 -1.75
N SER A 90 16.93 -21.76 -0.65
CA SER A 90 15.71 -22.23 0.00
C SER A 90 14.87 -21.13 0.64
N ASP A 91 15.51 -20.07 1.14
CA ASP A 91 14.81 -18.95 1.78
C ASP A 91 13.87 -18.26 0.78
N LEU A 92 14.39 -17.88 -0.39
CA LEU A 92 13.59 -17.26 -1.45
C LEU A 92 12.47 -18.19 -1.93
N ALA A 93 12.79 -19.47 -2.18
CA ALA A 93 11.81 -20.43 -2.67
C ALA A 93 10.64 -20.61 -1.69
N GLN A 94 10.92 -20.63 -0.38
CA GLN A 94 9.89 -20.71 0.67
C GLN A 94 8.98 -19.48 0.69
N ILE A 95 9.52 -18.28 0.47
CA ILE A 95 8.72 -17.06 0.40
C ILE A 95 7.79 -17.11 -0.81
N VAL A 96 8.32 -17.44 -2.00
CA VAL A 96 7.53 -17.52 -3.24
C VAL A 96 6.42 -18.57 -3.10
N ASP A 97 6.74 -19.77 -2.63
CA ASP A 97 5.76 -20.83 -2.35
C ASP A 97 4.71 -20.39 -1.30
N GLY A 98 5.13 -19.64 -0.28
CA GLY A 98 4.23 -19.05 0.70
C GLY A 98 3.22 -18.09 0.08
N VAL A 99 3.65 -17.24 -0.86
CA VAL A 99 2.76 -16.30 -1.57
C VAL A 99 1.76 -17.07 -2.45
N THR A 100 2.23 -18.03 -3.25
CA THR A 100 1.37 -18.86 -4.10
C THR A 100 0.34 -19.66 -3.30
N LYS A 101 0.72 -20.18 -2.13
CA LYS A 101 -0.23 -20.91 -1.26
C LYS A 101 -1.31 -20.00 -0.66
N LEU A 102 -0.97 -18.76 -0.33
CA LEU A 102 -1.96 -17.79 0.16
C LEU A 102 -3.00 -17.44 -0.90
N GLU A 103 -2.66 -17.48 -2.18
CA GLU A 103 -3.62 -17.25 -3.27
C GLU A 103 -4.68 -18.34 -3.40
N LYS A 104 -4.29 -19.58 -3.08
CA LYS A 104 -5.18 -20.75 -3.16
C LYS A 104 -6.10 -20.89 -1.94
N LEU A 105 -5.89 -20.09 -0.89
CA LEU A 105 -6.80 -20.05 0.25
C LEU A 105 -8.07 -19.30 -0.15
N ASP A 106 -9.18 -20.01 -0.24
CA ASP A 106 -10.47 -19.39 -0.56
C ASP A 106 -10.97 -18.54 0.61
N PHE A 107 -10.81 -17.23 0.47
CA PHE A 107 -11.23 -16.25 1.47
C PHE A 107 -12.74 -15.96 1.45
N SER A 108 -13.51 -16.53 0.51
CA SER A 108 -14.95 -16.26 0.40
C SER A 108 -15.77 -16.80 1.58
N ASN A 109 -15.32 -17.91 2.20
CA ASN A 109 -15.91 -18.48 3.43
C ASN A 109 -15.39 -17.83 4.73
N VAL A 110 -14.56 -16.78 4.65
CA VAL A 110 -13.82 -16.24 5.81
C VAL A 110 -14.61 -15.19 6.60
N LEU A 111 -15.61 -14.55 5.99
CA LEU A 111 -16.38 -13.46 6.60
C LEU A 111 -17.29 -13.89 7.76
N GLU A 112 -17.74 -15.15 7.81
CA GLU A 112 -18.61 -15.66 8.90
C GLU A 112 -17.85 -15.98 10.20
N HIS A 113 -16.53 -16.20 10.14
CA HIS A 113 -15.71 -16.59 11.30
C HIS A 113 -14.57 -15.58 11.55
N GLN A 114 -14.95 -14.38 11.98
CA GLN A 114 -14.09 -13.19 12.10
C GLN A 114 -12.92 -13.28 13.12
N THR A 115 -12.65 -14.42 13.78
CA THR A 115 -11.54 -14.54 14.75
C THR A 115 -10.66 -15.76 14.51
N GLU A 116 -11.24 -16.95 14.30
CA GLU A 116 -10.47 -18.17 14.05
C GLU A 116 -9.78 -18.17 12.68
N ASN A 117 -10.38 -17.56 11.66
CA ASN A 117 -9.81 -17.54 10.33
C ASN A 117 -8.68 -16.51 10.18
N TYR A 118 -8.76 -15.36 10.84
CA TYR A 118 -7.56 -14.51 10.99
C TYR A 118 -6.45 -15.27 11.69
N ARG A 119 -6.76 -16.05 12.74
CA ARG A 119 -5.78 -16.90 13.42
C ARG A 119 -5.16 -17.94 12.48
N LYS A 120 -5.96 -18.61 11.64
CA LYS A 120 -5.47 -19.56 10.62
C LYS A 120 -4.64 -18.87 9.54
N MET A 121 -5.05 -17.68 9.09
CA MET A 121 -4.24 -16.84 8.22
C MET A 121 -2.91 -16.52 8.91
N PHE A 122 -2.92 -16.05 10.17
CA PHE A 122 -1.72 -15.71 10.93
C PHE A 122 -0.82 -16.94 11.21
N LEU A 123 -1.41 -18.12 11.38
CA LEU A 123 -0.70 -19.38 11.56
C LEU A 123 -0.08 -19.89 10.26
N ALA A 124 -0.77 -19.76 9.12
CA ALA A 124 -0.22 -20.04 7.79
C ALA A 124 0.89 -19.03 7.43
N MET A 125 0.74 -17.78 7.89
CA MET A 125 1.72 -16.68 7.76
C MET A 125 2.87 -16.77 8.79
N GLY A 126 2.82 -17.72 9.73
CA GLY A 126 3.61 -17.74 10.95
C GLY A 126 5.11 -18.04 10.82
N LYS A 127 5.65 -18.12 9.60
CA LYS A 127 7.09 -18.34 9.39
C LYS A 127 7.81 -17.13 8.81
N ASP A 128 7.13 -16.27 8.05
CA ASP A 128 7.80 -15.14 7.40
C ASP A 128 6.84 -13.99 7.04
N MET A 129 7.09 -12.81 7.64
CA MET A 129 6.31 -11.59 7.39
C MET A 129 6.46 -11.08 5.94
N ARG A 130 7.58 -11.41 5.27
CA ARG A 130 7.86 -10.99 3.88
C ARG A 130 6.78 -11.47 2.92
N VAL A 131 6.23 -12.67 3.14
CA VAL A 131 5.12 -13.24 2.37
C VAL A 131 3.89 -12.31 2.37
N ILE A 132 3.53 -11.77 3.54
CA ILE A 132 2.38 -10.85 3.66
C ILE A 132 2.65 -9.53 2.94
N LEU A 133 3.87 -9.00 3.10
CA LEU A 133 4.24 -7.73 2.47
C LEU A 133 4.15 -7.83 0.95
N ILE A 134 4.66 -8.93 0.37
CA ILE A 134 4.53 -9.21 -1.06
C ILE A 134 3.06 -9.31 -1.44
N LYS A 135 2.24 -10.02 -0.67
CA LYS A 135 0.81 -10.18 -0.99
C LYS A 135 0.02 -8.86 -0.91
N LEU A 136 0.34 -7.99 0.04
CA LEU A 136 -0.24 -6.66 0.13
C LEU A 136 0.15 -5.79 -1.07
N ALA A 137 1.41 -5.86 -1.51
CA ALA A 137 1.89 -5.14 -2.68
C ALA A 137 1.27 -5.66 -3.99
N ASP A 138 1.14 -6.98 -4.14
CA ASP A 138 0.40 -7.61 -5.24
C ASP A 138 -1.05 -7.11 -5.25
N ARG A 139 -1.76 -7.23 -4.12
CA ARG A 139 -3.16 -6.79 -4.03
C ARG A 139 -3.31 -5.30 -4.36
N LEU A 140 -2.39 -4.46 -3.90
CA LEU A 140 -2.38 -3.04 -4.21
C LEU A 140 -2.22 -2.79 -5.71
N HIS A 141 -1.28 -3.47 -6.37
CA HIS A 141 -1.10 -3.34 -7.81
C HIS A 141 -2.31 -3.86 -8.60
N ASN A 142 -2.94 -4.96 -8.16
CA ASN A 142 -4.19 -5.46 -8.74
C ASN A 142 -5.32 -4.45 -8.59
N MET A 143 -5.49 -3.81 -7.43
CA MET A 143 -6.47 -2.74 -7.24
C MET A 143 -6.22 -1.52 -8.14
N ARG A 144 -4.94 -1.13 -8.35
CA ARG A 144 -4.56 -0.05 -9.27
C ARG A 144 -4.89 -0.37 -10.74
N THR A 145 -4.91 -1.65 -11.11
CA THR A 145 -5.16 -2.12 -12.49
C THR A 145 -6.55 -2.77 -12.68
N LEU A 146 -7.41 -2.72 -11.66
CA LEU A 146 -8.67 -3.45 -11.57
C LEU A 146 -9.68 -3.11 -12.67
N LYS A 147 -9.56 -1.92 -13.29
CA LYS A 147 -10.42 -1.45 -14.40
C LYS A 147 -10.51 -2.41 -15.60
N ALA A 148 -9.53 -3.30 -15.78
CA ALA A 148 -9.50 -4.25 -16.90
C ALA A 148 -10.33 -5.52 -16.63
N HIS A 149 -11.02 -5.64 -15.48
CA HIS A 149 -11.86 -6.77 -15.14
C HIS A 149 -13.35 -6.48 -15.35
N THR A 150 -14.17 -7.53 -15.39
CA THR A 150 -15.64 -7.43 -15.42
C THR A 150 -16.16 -6.83 -14.12
N LEU A 151 -17.34 -6.16 -14.16
CA LEU A 151 -17.91 -5.48 -12.99
C LEU A 151 -18.04 -6.41 -11.77
N ASP A 152 -18.49 -7.65 -11.96
CA ASP A 152 -18.63 -8.62 -10.86
C ASP A 152 -17.28 -8.93 -10.20
N LYS A 153 -16.22 -9.10 -11.00
CA LYS A 153 -14.86 -9.31 -10.49
C LYS A 153 -14.33 -8.05 -9.80
N GLN A 154 -14.63 -6.86 -10.33
CA GLN A 154 -14.25 -5.60 -9.69
C GLN A 154 -14.89 -5.47 -8.30
N GLN A 155 -16.19 -5.76 -8.18
CA GLN A 155 -16.92 -5.73 -6.90
C GLN A 155 -16.37 -6.75 -5.91
N SER A 156 -16.18 -8.01 -6.36
CA SER A 156 -15.68 -9.09 -5.51
C SER A 156 -14.28 -8.79 -4.96
N ILE A 157 -13.34 -8.40 -5.84
CA ILE A 157 -11.96 -8.06 -5.45
C ILE A 157 -11.94 -6.83 -4.54
N ALA A 158 -12.74 -5.81 -4.84
CA ALA A 158 -12.80 -4.59 -4.02
C ALA A 158 -13.37 -4.87 -2.63
N LYS A 159 -14.36 -5.76 -2.52
CA LYS A 159 -14.96 -6.18 -1.24
C LYS A 159 -13.95 -6.96 -0.40
N GLU A 160 -13.34 -7.99 -0.98
CA GLU A 160 -12.28 -8.78 -0.32
C GLU A 160 -11.12 -7.88 0.15
N THR A 161 -10.72 -6.93 -0.68
CA THR A 161 -9.68 -5.95 -0.35
C THR A 161 -10.05 -5.11 0.86
N LEU A 162 -11.30 -4.64 0.93
CA LEU A 162 -11.78 -3.79 2.01
C LEU A 162 -11.95 -4.56 3.32
N ASP A 163 -12.44 -5.80 3.23
CA ASP A 163 -12.78 -6.62 4.39
C ASP A 163 -11.56 -7.33 5.00
N ILE A 164 -10.53 -7.64 4.19
CA ILE A 164 -9.39 -8.46 4.59
C ILE A 164 -8.07 -7.68 4.49
N TYR A 165 -7.69 -7.24 3.29
CA TYR A 165 -6.33 -6.73 3.03
C TYR A 165 -6.08 -5.34 3.62
N ALA A 166 -7.05 -4.42 3.55
CA ALA A 166 -6.92 -3.09 4.15
C ALA A 166 -6.80 -3.17 5.69
N PRO A 167 -7.65 -3.93 6.42
CA PRO A 167 -7.47 -4.18 7.85
C PRO A 167 -6.13 -4.84 8.18
N LEU A 168 -5.67 -5.80 7.37
CA LEU A 168 -4.38 -6.46 7.55
C LEU A 168 -3.21 -5.46 7.45
N ALA A 169 -3.19 -4.63 6.40
CA ALA A 169 -2.20 -3.57 6.25
C ALA A 169 -2.22 -2.61 7.45
N GLY A 170 -3.42 -2.28 7.97
CA GLY A 170 -3.58 -1.48 9.17
C GLY A 170 -3.00 -2.11 10.44
N ARG A 171 -3.18 -3.43 10.63
CA ARG A 171 -2.62 -4.16 11.78
C ARG A 171 -1.09 -4.25 11.74
N LEU A 172 -0.50 -4.28 10.54
CA LEU A 172 0.94 -4.24 10.34
C LEU A 172 1.54 -2.82 10.40
N GLY A 173 0.71 -1.79 10.64
CA GLY A 173 1.15 -0.39 10.70
C GLY A 173 1.45 0.24 9.34
N ILE A 174 1.18 -0.44 8.22
CA ILE A 174 1.45 0.02 6.86
C ILE A 174 0.27 0.87 6.37
N HIS A 175 0.09 2.02 7.02
CA HIS A 175 -1.10 2.84 6.82
C HIS A 175 -1.21 3.45 5.42
N SER A 176 -0.10 3.72 4.74
CA SER A 176 -0.09 4.20 3.35
C SER A 176 -0.80 3.22 2.42
N VAL A 177 -0.42 1.93 2.48
CA VAL A 177 -1.05 0.85 1.71
C VAL A 177 -2.50 0.68 2.13
N LYS A 178 -2.80 0.66 3.43
CA LYS A 178 -4.19 0.57 3.93
C LYS A 178 -5.08 1.62 3.29
N TRP A 179 -4.69 2.89 3.38
CA TRP A 179 -5.54 3.99 2.93
C TRP A 179 -5.75 3.96 1.41
N GLU A 180 -4.72 3.58 0.66
CA GLU A 180 -4.85 3.44 -0.79
C GLU A 180 -5.76 2.28 -1.19
N LEU A 181 -5.63 1.12 -0.52
CA LEU A 181 -6.56 -0.01 -0.70
C LEU A 181 -8.00 0.38 -0.36
N GLU A 182 -8.21 1.10 0.76
CA GLU A 182 -9.51 1.61 1.18
C GLU A 182 -10.15 2.54 0.12
N ASP A 183 -9.40 3.53 -0.38
CA ASP A 183 -9.90 4.48 -1.38
C ASP A 183 -10.16 3.81 -2.74
N LEU A 184 -9.29 2.89 -3.17
CA LEU A 184 -9.49 2.11 -4.39
C LEU A 184 -10.72 1.20 -4.26
N SER A 185 -10.87 0.48 -3.16
CA SER A 185 -12.06 -0.34 -2.91
C SER A 185 -13.33 0.51 -2.89
N PHE A 186 -13.31 1.65 -2.21
CA PHE A 186 -14.46 2.56 -2.14
C PHE A 186 -14.90 3.02 -3.54
N ARG A 187 -13.95 3.34 -4.41
CA ARG A 187 -14.22 3.74 -5.80
C ARG A 187 -15.00 2.66 -6.58
N TYR A 188 -14.67 1.38 -6.39
CA TYR A 188 -15.33 0.30 -7.10
C TYR A 188 -16.64 -0.13 -6.44
N LEU A 189 -16.70 -0.19 -5.11
CA LEU A 189 -17.89 -0.61 -4.38
C LEU A 189 -19.02 0.42 -4.41
N GLN A 190 -18.69 1.72 -4.34
CA GLN A 190 -19.66 2.80 -4.26
C GLN A 190 -19.22 4.00 -5.13
N PRO A 191 -19.17 3.84 -6.46
CA PRO A 191 -18.64 4.85 -7.37
C PRO A 191 -19.36 6.20 -7.26
N GLY A 192 -20.70 6.19 -7.16
CA GLY A 192 -21.49 7.42 -7.04
C GLY A 192 -21.09 8.25 -5.81
N THR A 193 -21.04 7.62 -4.63
CA THR A 193 -20.61 8.27 -3.39
C THR A 193 -19.15 8.72 -3.47
N TYR A 194 -18.27 7.89 -4.02
CA TYR A 194 -16.85 8.20 -4.19
C TYR A 194 -16.66 9.48 -5.02
N PHE A 195 -17.27 9.56 -6.21
CA PHE A 195 -17.12 10.71 -7.09
C PHE A 195 -17.78 11.97 -6.53
N ASN A 196 -18.90 11.84 -5.81
CA ASN A 196 -19.52 12.97 -5.12
C ASN A 196 -18.61 13.54 -4.03
N ILE A 197 -18.05 12.70 -3.15
CA ILE A 197 -17.11 13.16 -2.12
C ILE A 197 -15.85 13.74 -2.78
N ALA A 198 -15.31 13.11 -3.81
CA ALA A 198 -14.14 13.62 -4.53
C ALA A 198 -14.40 15.00 -5.16
N ALA A 199 -15.57 15.23 -5.75
CA ALA A 199 -15.95 16.52 -6.30
C ALA A 199 -16.07 17.60 -5.22
N LEU A 200 -16.69 17.27 -4.08
CA LEU A 200 -16.82 18.16 -2.93
C LEU A 200 -15.47 18.49 -2.26
N VAL A 201 -14.54 17.51 -2.24
CA VAL A 201 -13.16 17.71 -1.79
C VAL A 201 -12.38 18.59 -2.79
N ARG A 202 -12.69 18.51 -4.09
CA ARG A 202 -12.06 19.36 -5.11
C ARG A 202 -12.58 20.80 -5.12
N SER A 203 -13.89 21.02 -4.95
CA SER A 203 -14.51 22.34 -5.14
C SER A 203 -14.00 23.43 -4.19
N LYS A 204 -13.60 23.06 -2.98
CA LYS A 204 -13.02 23.99 -1.98
C LYS A 204 -11.54 23.72 -1.71
N ARG A 205 -10.82 23.13 -2.68
CA ARG A 205 -9.42 22.74 -2.50
C ARG A 205 -8.51 23.96 -2.31
N GLU A 206 -8.59 24.93 -3.22
CA GLU A 206 -7.71 26.11 -3.20
C GLU A 206 -7.89 26.97 -1.94
N GLU A 207 -9.14 27.23 -1.55
CA GLU A 207 -9.45 27.96 -0.31
C GLU A 207 -8.84 27.26 0.91
N ARG A 208 -9.03 25.94 1.02
CA ARG A 208 -8.50 25.16 2.13
C ARG A 208 -6.98 25.03 2.12
N GLU A 209 -6.36 24.87 0.96
CA GLU A 209 -4.89 24.83 0.83
C GLU A 209 -4.28 26.18 1.26
N LYS A 210 -4.90 27.31 0.89
CA LYS A 210 -4.48 28.63 1.38
C LYS A 210 -4.62 28.76 2.90
N SER A 211 -5.79 28.41 3.45
CA SER A 211 -6.02 28.47 4.90
C SER A 211 -5.03 27.59 5.68
N ILE A 212 -4.71 26.41 5.14
CA ILE A 212 -3.72 25.52 5.77
C ILE A 212 -2.32 26.04 5.62
N GLN A 213 -1.94 26.61 4.48
CA GLN A 213 -0.62 27.18 4.34
C GLN A 213 -0.41 28.31 5.35
N THR A 214 -1.40 29.19 5.52
CA THR A 214 -1.37 30.22 6.57
C THR A 214 -1.21 29.61 7.96
N ALA A 215 -1.99 28.58 8.31
CA ALA A 215 -1.84 27.91 9.60
C ALA A 215 -0.47 27.24 9.77
N ILE A 216 0.07 26.58 8.73
CA ILE A 216 1.40 25.98 8.73
C ILE A 216 2.48 27.05 8.96
N ASP A 217 2.37 28.18 8.27
CA ASP A 217 3.32 29.29 8.40
C ASP A 217 3.29 29.87 9.82
N THR A 218 2.10 30.06 10.40
CA THR A 218 1.93 30.48 11.80
C THR A 218 2.54 29.47 12.77
N ILE A 219 2.25 28.17 12.62
CA ILE A 219 2.83 27.12 13.47
C ILE A 219 4.36 27.15 13.35
N ASN A 220 4.90 27.16 12.13
CA ASN A 220 6.34 27.18 11.90
C ASN A 220 7.01 28.40 12.55
N GLN A 221 6.40 29.58 12.45
CA GLN A 221 6.92 30.77 13.12
C GLN A 221 7.00 30.56 14.63
N LYS A 222 5.91 30.09 15.26
CA LYS A 222 5.83 29.89 16.71
C LYS A 222 6.78 28.81 17.22
N LEU A 223 6.89 27.69 16.50
CA LEU A 223 7.84 26.64 16.82
C LEU A 223 9.28 27.16 16.77
N ASN A 224 9.61 28.01 15.78
CA ASN A 224 10.93 28.64 15.68
C ASN A 224 11.20 29.67 16.79
N GLU A 225 10.20 30.46 17.20
CA GLU A 225 10.32 31.41 18.32
C GLU A 225 10.68 30.71 19.64
N GLU A 226 10.10 29.53 19.88
CA GLU A 226 10.38 28.68 21.05
C GLU A 226 11.60 27.75 20.85
N GLY A 227 12.31 27.87 19.72
CA GLY A 227 13.51 27.08 19.42
C GLY A 227 13.24 25.59 19.14
N LEU A 228 12.00 25.21 18.84
CA LEU A 228 11.61 23.84 18.52
C LEU A 228 11.75 23.58 17.01
N LYS A 229 12.63 22.65 16.63
CA LYS A 229 12.73 22.20 15.23
C LYS A 229 11.68 21.13 14.95
N ALA A 230 10.84 21.38 13.95
CA ALA A 230 9.83 20.43 13.50
C ALA A 230 9.55 20.55 12.00
N ASP A 231 9.15 19.46 11.37
CA ASP A 231 8.60 19.46 10.01
C ASP A 231 7.08 19.54 10.07
N VAL A 232 6.53 20.66 9.62
CA VAL A 232 5.08 20.91 9.61
C VAL A 232 4.54 20.83 8.19
N TYR A 233 3.56 19.96 7.96
CA TYR A 233 2.92 19.84 6.65
C TYR A 233 1.43 19.51 6.72
N GLY A 234 0.71 19.91 5.68
CA GLY A 234 -0.69 19.61 5.49
C GLY A 234 -0.89 18.16 5.06
N ARG A 235 -1.86 17.49 5.68
CA ARG A 235 -2.27 16.13 5.37
C ARG A 235 -3.73 16.11 4.92
N ALA A 236 -3.97 15.66 3.70
CA ALA A 236 -5.32 15.38 3.23
C ALA A 236 -5.86 14.08 3.84
N LYS A 237 -7.15 14.07 4.18
CA LYS A 237 -7.84 12.83 4.57
C LYS A 237 -8.23 12.03 3.33
N HIS A 238 -8.16 10.72 3.48
CA HIS A 238 -8.56 9.74 2.48
C HIS A 238 -10.09 9.71 2.32
N LEU A 239 -10.58 9.52 1.10
CA LEU A 239 -12.00 9.67 0.75
C LEU A 239 -12.86 8.66 1.50
N TYR A 240 -12.39 7.43 1.65
CA TYR A 240 -13.08 6.40 2.40
C TYR A 240 -13.13 6.70 3.91
N SER A 241 -12.09 7.32 4.46
CA SER A 241 -12.11 7.78 5.87
C SER A 241 -13.13 8.89 6.09
N ILE A 242 -13.27 9.82 5.13
CA ILE A 242 -14.31 10.85 5.14
C ILE A 242 -15.69 10.18 5.10
N HIS A 243 -15.90 9.25 4.17
CA HIS A 243 -17.15 8.51 4.04
C HIS A 243 -17.52 7.76 5.33
N ARG A 244 -16.57 7.03 5.93
CA ARG A 244 -16.81 6.32 7.21
C ARG A 244 -17.20 7.29 8.32
N LYS A 245 -16.52 8.44 8.43
CA LYS A 245 -16.84 9.47 9.44
C LYS A 245 -18.24 10.05 9.23
N MET A 246 -18.67 10.26 7.98
CA MET A 246 -20.04 10.69 7.65
C MET A 246 -21.07 9.69 8.11
N GLN A 247 -20.85 8.40 7.82
CA GLN A 247 -21.78 7.34 8.21
C GLN A 247 -21.85 7.15 9.73
N THR A 248 -20.70 7.06 10.41
CA THR A 248 -20.66 6.82 11.86
C THR A 248 -21.25 7.98 12.67
N LYS A 249 -21.07 9.22 12.22
CA LYS A 249 -21.56 10.41 12.93
C LYS A 249 -22.86 10.99 12.38
N ASN A 250 -23.42 10.37 11.34
CA ASN A 250 -24.60 10.86 10.61
C ASN A 250 -24.48 12.34 10.18
N LEU A 251 -23.30 12.73 9.68
CA LEU A 251 -22.99 14.11 9.30
C LEU A 251 -23.08 14.30 7.79
N SER A 252 -23.59 15.46 7.38
CA SER A 252 -23.50 15.96 6.00
C SER A 252 -22.05 16.35 5.66
N PHE A 253 -21.72 16.43 4.36
CA PHE A 253 -20.38 16.85 3.94
C PHE A 253 -20.03 18.26 4.41
N ALA A 254 -21.03 19.16 4.47
CA ALA A 254 -20.85 20.53 4.93
C ALA A 254 -20.42 20.62 6.41
N GLU A 255 -20.82 19.63 7.21
CA GLU A 255 -20.48 19.53 8.63
C GLU A 255 -19.11 18.84 8.85
N ILE A 256 -18.48 18.33 7.80
CA ILE A 256 -17.09 17.86 7.87
C ILE A 256 -16.19 19.09 7.74
N TYR A 257 -16.01 19.80 8.85
CA TYR A 257 -15.08 20.91 9.00
C TYR A 257 -13.60 20.55 8.72
N ASP A 258 -13.30 19.27 8.55
CA ASP A 258 -12.01 18.69 8.85
C ASP A 258 -11.65 17.65 7.77
N VAL A 259 -11.52 18.12 6.52
CA VAL A 259 -11.05 17.34 5.36
C VAL A 259 -9.52 17.32 5.28
N LEU A 260 -8.88 18.33 5.88
CA LEU A 260 -7.44 18.50 5.89
C LEU A 260 -6.97 18.71 7.34
N ALA A 261 -5.87 18.07 7.70
CA ALA A 261 -5.26 18.14 9.02
C ALA A 261 -3.81 18.62 8.90
N ILE A 262 -3.24 19.18 9.96
CA ILE A 262 -1.82 19.53 10.01
C ILE A 262 -1.08 18.44 10.78
N ARG A 263 0.11 18.08 10.30
CA ARG A 263 1.01 17.15 10.98
C ARG A 263 2.32 17.85 11.29
N ILE A 264 2.76 17.69 12.53
CA ILE A 264 4.03 18.19 13.06
C ILE A 264 4.88 16.97 13.37
N ILE A 265 6.06 16.87 12.75
CA ILE A 265 7.04 15.82 13.01
C ILE A 265 8.21 16.42 13.80
N VAL A 266 8.51 15.81 14.93
CA VAL A 266 9.57 16.19 15.85
C VAL A 266 10.46 14.97 16.14
N GLU A 267 11.65 15.19 16.67
CA GLU A 267 12.61 14.10 16.91
C GLU A 267 12.30 13.33 18.19
N ARG A 268 11.77 14.02 19.22
CA ARG A 268 11.61 13.46 20.57
C ARG A 268 10.18 13.52 21.06
N THR A 269 9.79 12.55 21.89
CA THR A 269 8.45 12.49 22.48
C THR A 269 8.10 13.72 23.31
N ARG A 270 9.08 14.30 24.03
CA ARG A 270 8.88 15.53 24.80
C ARG A 270 8.44 16.70 23.90
N GLU A 271 9.09 16.84 22.75
CA GLU A 271 8.82 17.89 21.77
C GLU A 271 7.39 17.79 21.19
N CYS A 272 6.77 16.60 21.21
CA CYS A 272 5.36 16.45 20.84
C CYS A 272 4.43 17.23 21.80
N TYR A 273 4.75 17.20 23.10
CA TYR A 273 3.96 17.90 24.11
C TYR A 273 4.25 19.40 24.11
N ASP A 274 5.51 19.79 23.87
CA ASP A 274 5.89 21.19 23.71
C ASP A 274 5.16 21.79 22.49
N ALA A 275 5.19 21.11 21.34
CA ALA A 275 4.44 21.51 20.14
C ALA A 275 2.92 21.56 20.40
N LEU A 276 2.36 20.60 21.14
CA LEU A 276 0.95 20.61 21.51
C LEU A 276 0.59 21.85 22.34
N GLY A 277 1.44 22.21 23.31
CA GLY A 277 1.27 23.40 24.15
C GLY A 277 1.28 24.68 23.32
N ILE A 278 2.24 24.80 22.39
CA ILE A 278 2.34 25.94 21.48
C ILE A 278 1.08 26.06 20.62
N VAL A 279 0.62 24.96 20.02
CA VAL A 279 -0.60 24.94 19.20
C VAL A 279 -1.83 25.34 20.02
N HIS A 280 -2.03 24.80 21.22
CA HIS A 280 -3.17 25.15 22.08
C HIS A 280 -3.12 26.59 22.62
N SER A 281 -1.96 27.25 22.61
CA SER A 281 -1.84 28.65 23.03
C SER A 281 -2.30 29.63 21.93
N GLU A 282 -2.32 29.18 20.67
CA GLU A 282 -2.59 30.01 19.49
C GLU A 282 -4.04 29.86 18.97
N TRP A 283 -4.66 28.68 19.13
CA TRP A 283 -6.02 28.36 18.68
C TRP A 283 -6.90 27.82 19.81
#